data_AF-A0A1B0A5E7-F1
#
_entry.id   AF-A0A1B0A5E7-F1
#
_cell.length_a   1.000
_cell.length_b   1.000
_cell.length_c   1.000
_cell.angle_alpha   90.00
_cell.angle_beta   90.00
_cell.angle_gamma   90.00
#
_symmetry.space_group_name_H-M   'P 1'
#
loop_
_entity.id
_entity.type
_entity.pdbx_description
1 polymer ?
#
loop_
_entity_poly.entity_id
_entity_poly.type
_entity_poly.pdbx_seq_one_letter_code
_entity_poly.pdbx_strand_id
1 'polypeptide(L)'
;MTSTSLVLKRPHSVIEVVESATSTHKKIRIQTTAKSSSVVGKLQQSVALLENVAQQNSKELLEVLVKIADELVLDDCQLPDLYKAIKKLLELFRQERDGDTTIRVKILRLLADLAEVRIAEVVNALIDEIIAVLKHEKSQKVIAQGLSSLHKIGARNLNQLPSMHVTKIAHFAQQQLISESHHTQKNALLVLSAFVALTDAKKGVIDTVWHYADSQDSGYEVYFLGIVDYMG
;
A
#
# COMPACT_ATOMS: atom_id res chain seq x y z
N MET A 1 -26.40 -51.72 -49.02
CA MET A 1 -26.70 -53.15 -48.76
C MET A 1 -25.41 -53.95 -48.94
N THR A 2 -25.29 -55.11 -48.28
CA THR A 2 -24.22 -56.15 -48.39
C THR A 2 -22.77 -55.68 -48.12
N SER A 3 -22.11 -56.06 -47.02
CA SER A 3 -21.48 -57.38 -46.71
C SER A 3 -20.16 -57.60 -47.52
N THR A 4 -19.05 -58.17 -47.01
CA THR A 4 -18.86 -59.12 -45.88
C THR A 4 -17.38 -59.23 -45.40
N SER A 5 -17.16 -59.67 -44.14
CA SER A 5 -16.08 -60.55 -43.58
C SER A 5 -14.64 -60.57 -44.17
N LEU A 6 -13.56 -60.23 -43.43
CA LEU A 6 -12.80 -60.99 -42.38
C LEU A 6 -11.63 -61.89 -42.87
N VAL A 7 -10.41 -61.61 -42.34
CA VAL A 7 -9.46 -62.57 -41.69
C VAL A 7 -8.62 -63.58 -42.55
N LEU A 8 -7.27 -63.59 -42.40
CA LEU A 8 -6.48 -64.60 -41.62
C LEU A 8 -4.94 -64.52 -41.85
N LYS A 9 -4.16 -64.99 -40.85
CA LYS A 9 -2.75 -65.53 -40.85
C LYS A 9 -1.55 -64.62 -40.47
N ARG A 10 -1.11 -64.78 -39.20
CA ARG A 10 0.30 -64.98 -38.74
C ARG A 10 0.81 -66.38 -39.21
N PRO A 11 2.09 -66.83 -39.12
CA PRO A 11 3.24 -66.47 -38.23
C PRO A 11 4.54 -66.15 -39.03
N HIS A 12 5.79 -66.07 -38.53
CA HIS A 12 6.47 -66.23 -37.21
C HIS A 12 7.13 -64.87 -36.79
N SER A 13 7.83 -64.63 -35.67
CA SER A 13 8.68 -65.35 -34.69
C SER A 13 10.11 -65.73 -35.13
N VAL A 14 11.04 -64.77 -35.04
CA VAL A 14 12.44 -65.05 -34.68
C VAL A 14 12.74 -64.30 -33.39
N ILE A 15 13.24 -65.02 -32.39
CA ILE A 15 13.73 -64.49 -31.12
C ILE A 15 15.24 -64.68 -31.16
N GLU A 16 16.00 -63.60 -31.15
CA GLU A 16 17.39 -63.64 -30.68
C GLU A 16 17.46 -62.90 -29.34
N VAL A 17 17.79 -63.67 -28.30
CA VAL A 17 18.21 -63.14 -27.00
C VAL A 17 19.72 -63.24 -26.95
N VAL A 18 20.38 -62.09 -26.89
CA VAL A 18 21.76 -61.98 -26.38
C VAL A 18 21.70 -60.99 -25.23
N GLU A 19 22.04 -61.45 -24.03
CA GLU A 19 21.95 -60.66 -22.81
C GLU A 19 23.17 -59.76 -22.56
N SER A 20 22.87 -58.64 -21.92
CA SER A 20 23.72 -57.96 -20.93
C SER A 20 25.03 -57.28 -21.37
N ALA A 21 24.94 -55.95 -21.50
CA ALA A 21 25.97 -55.04 -20.97
C ALA A 21 25.32 -53.74 -20.44
N THR A 22 25.01 -53.74 -19.14
CA THR A 22 24.81 -52.60 -18.23
C THR A 22 24.77 -51.16 -18.81
N SER A 23 23.60 -50.51 -18.76
CA SER A 23 23.52 -49.10 -18.37
C SER A 23 22.19 -48.76 -17.69
N THR A 24 22.23 -48.42 -16.39
CA THR A 24 21.07 -48.03 -15.59
C THR A 24 20.73 -46.55 -15.76
N HIS A 25 20.18 -46.16 -16.91
CA HIS A 25 19.58 -44.84 -17.06
C HIS A 25 18.16 -44.80 -16.46
N LYS A 26 18.07 -44.46 -15.17
CA LYS A 26 16.80 -44.08 -14.54
C LYS A 26 16.24 -42.87 -15.29
N LYS A 27 15.17 -43.05 -16.07
CA LYS A 27 14.46 -41.95 -16.74
C LYS A 27 13.87 -41.02 -15.67
N ILE A 28 14.52 -39.87 -15.45
CA ILE A 28 13.99 -38.82 -14.59
C ILE A 28 12.76 -38.24 -15.30
N ARG A 29 11.57 -38.66 -14.85
CA ARG A 29 10.33 -37.98 -15.21
C ARG A 29 10.26 -36.72 -14.38
N ILE A 30 10.59 -35.58 -14.97
CA ILE A 30 10.25 -34.27 -14.40
C ILE A 30 8.72 -34.16 -14.43
N GLN A 31 8.08 -34.57 -13.34
CA GLN A 31 6.76 -34.06 -13.03
C GLN A 31 6.98 -32.63 -12.56
N THR A 32 6.66 -31.66 -13.42
CA THR A 32 6.29 -30.33 -12.94
C THR A 32 5.03 -30.50 -12.10
N THR A 33 5.20 -30.73 -10.81
CA THR A 33 4.17 -30.44 -9.83
C THR A 33 3.95 -28.94 -9.88
N ALA A 34 3.05 -28.51 -10.77
CA ALA A 34 2.42 -27.21 -10.62
C ALA A 34 1.89 -27.19 -9.19
N LYS A 35 2.51 -26.37 -8.33
CA LYS A 35 2.03 -26.16 -6.97
C LYS A 35 0.70 -25.43 -7.08
N SER A 36 -0.38 -26.17 -7.26
CA SER A 36 -1.75 -25.72 -7.03
C SER A 36 -1.99 -25.59 -5.51
N SER A 37 -1.08 -24.90 -4.83
CA SER A 37 -1.28 -24.45 -3.47
C SER A 37 -2.03 -23.13 -3.57
N SER A 38 -3.35 -23.20 -3.41
CA SER A 38 -4.22 -22.04 -3.17
C SER A 38 -3.89 -21.41 -1.81
N VAL A 39 -2.66 -20.88 -1.68
CA VAL A 39 -2.27 -20.01 -0.57
C VAL A 39 -2.84 -18.64 -0.91
N VAL A 40 -4.09 -18.42 -0.52
CA VAL A 40 -4.71 -17.09 -0.55
C VAL A 40 -3.77 -16.16 0.22
N GLY A 41 -3.23 -15.13 -0.44
CA GLY A 41 -2.20 -14.27 0.14
C GLY A 41 -2.71 -13.58 1.39
N LYS A 42 -1.83 -13.26 2.36
CA LYS A 42 -2.26 -12.65 3.64
C LYS A 42 -3.10 -11.38 3.42
N LEU A 43 -2.71 -10.52 2.49
CA LEU A 43 -3.48 -9.34 2.11
C LEU A 43 -4.89 -9.69 1.57
N GLN A 44 -5.02 -10.74 0.76
CA GLN A 44 -6.33 -11.21 0.28
C GLN A 44 -7.22 -11.70 1.44
N GLN A 45 -6.63 -12.39 2.42
CA GLN A 45 -7.33 -12.80 3.65
C GLN A 45 -7.79 -11.58 4.47
N SER A 46 -6.92 -10.57 4.64
CA SER A 46 -7.27 -9.30 5.30
C SER A 46 -8.43 -8.59 4.60
N VAL A 47 -8.45 -8.54 3.26
CA VAL A 47 -9.57 -7.95 2.51
C VAL A 47 -10.85 -8.77 2.70
N ALA A 48 -10.77 -10.10 2.69
CA ALA A 48 -11.94 -10.95 2.95
C ALA A 48 -12.51 -10.75 4.37
N LEU A 49 -11.69 -10.49 5.38
CA LEU A 49 -12.19 -10.11 6.72
C LEU A 49 -13.01 -8.80 6.66
N LEU A 50 -12.54 -7.78 5.93
CA LEU A 50 -13.27 -6.51 5.75
C LEU A 50 -14.54 -6.63 4.88
N GLU A 51 -14.65 -7.68 4.06
CA GLU A 51 -15.85 -7.97 3.28
C GLU A 51 -16.97 -8.62 4.12
N ASN A 52 -16.61 -9.27 5.24
CA ASN A 52 -17.55 -9.97 6.13
C ASN A 52 -18.11 -9.11 7.27
N VAL A 53 -17.52 -7.94 7.56
CA VAL A 53 -18.01 -7.05 8.63
C VAL A 53 -19.36 -6.44 8.24
N ALA A 54 -20.32 -6.47 9.17
CA ALA A 54 -21.63 -5.88 8.94
C ALA A 54 -21.55 -4.34 8.78
N GLN A 55 -22.25 -3.79 7.78
CA GLN A 55 -22.17 -2.38 7.34
C GLN A 55 -22.56 -1.31 8.39
N GLN A 56 -22.91 -1.70 9.61
CA GLN A 56 -23.25 -0.80 10.72
C GLN A 56 -22.54 -1.18 12.04
N ASN A 57 -21.60 -2.12 12.02
CA ASN A 57 -20.87 -2.55 13.22
C ASN A 57 -19.48 -1.91 13.30
N SER A 58 -19.45 -0.59 13.55
CA SER A 58 -18.22 0.20 13.65
C SER A 58 -17.22 -0.36 14.68
N LYS A 59 -17.70 -1.01 15.76
CA LYS A 59 -16.83 -1.68 16.75
C LYS A 59 -16.10 -2.88 16.14
N GLU A 60 -16.83 -3.81 15.53
CA GLU A 60 -16.26 -4.97 14.84
C GLU A 60 -15.32 -4.54 13.70
N LEU A 61 -15.71 -3.50 12.95
CA LEU A 61 -14.87 -2.91 11.91
C LEU A 61 -13.54 -2.41 12.47
N LEU A 62 -13.55 -1.69 13.60
CA LEU A 62 -12.33 -1.22 14.25
C LEU A 62 -11.47 -2.39 14.76
N GLU A 63 -12.07 -3.42 15.37
CA GLU A 63 -11.37 -4.63 15.82
C GLU A 63 -10.69 -5.38 14.66
N VAL A 64 -11.39 -5.54 13.52
CA VAL A 64 -10.82 -6.14 12.30
C VAL A 64 -9.71 -5.27 11.71
N LEU A 65 -9.87 -3.94 11.65
CA LEU A 65 -8.83 -3.03 11.17
C LEU A 65 -7.60 -2.99 12.10
N VAL A 66 -7.77 -3.18 13.41
CA VAL A 66 -6.67 -3.38 14.36
C VAL A 66 -5.93 -4.66 14.03
N LYS A 67 -6.62 -5.80 13.98
CA LYS A 67 -6.04 -7.10 13.64
C LYS A 67 -5.28 -7.08 12.32
N ILE A 68 -5.84 -6.47 11.28
CA ILE A 68 -5.20 -6.39 9.95
C ILE A 68 -3.88 -5.61 10.01
N ALA A 69 -3.80 -4.53 10.79
CA ALA A 69 -2.55 -3.77 10.92
C ALA A 69 -1.47 -4.52 11.69
N ASP A 70 -1.87 -5.31 12.69
CA ASP A 70 -0.94 -6.07 13.54
C ASP A 70 -0.44 -7.35 12.83
N GLU A 71 -1.24 -7.90 11.91
CA GLU A 71 -0.92 -9.10 11.11
C GLU A 71 -0.49 -8.78 9.66
N LEU A 72 -0.34 -7.50 9.29
CA LEU A 72 -0.09 -7.07 7.91
C LEU A 72 1.24 -7.63 7.36
N VAL A 73 1.14 -8.39 6.27
CA VAL A 73 2.30 -8.87 5.52
C VAL A 73 2.05 -8.60 4.04
N LEU A 74 3.03 -7.99 3.40
CA LEU A 74 2.95 -7.53 2.01
C LEU A 74 3.87 -8.31 1.06
N ASP A 75 4.52 -9.36 1.57
CA ASP A 75 5.34 -10.28 0.79
C ASP A 75 4.51 -10.94 -0.32
N ASP A 76 5.12 -11.10 -1.50
CA ASP A 76 4.55 -11.72 -2.71
C ASP A 76 3.16 -11.19 -3.17
N CYS A 77 2.72 -10.03 -2.66
CA CYS A 77 1.42 -9.46 -2.97
C CYS A 77 1.31 -9.02 -4.43
N GLN A 78 0.23 -9.43 -5.09
CA GLN A 78 -0.04 -9.08 -6.47
C GLN A 78 -0.68 -7.69 -6.56
N LEU A 79 -0.37 -6.95 -7.62
CA LEU A 79 -0.93 -5.61 -7.88
C LEU A 79 -2.48 -5.55 -7.78
N PRO A 80 -3.26 -6.50 -8.35
CA PRO A 80 -4.71 -6.50 -8.19
C PRO A 80 -5.17 -6.59 -6.73
N ASP A 81 -4.44 -7.29 -5.86
CA ASP A 81 -4.79 -7.44 -4.44
C ASP A 81 -4.54 -6.14 -3.67
N LEU A 82 -3.45 -5.45 -3.99
CA LEU A 82 -3.14 -4.11 -3.45
C LEU A 82 -4.22 -3.10 -3.85
N TYR A 83 -4.60 -3.04 -5.12
CA TYR A 83 -5.70 -2.16 -5.57
C TYR A 83 -7.06 -2.57 -4.98
N LYS A 84 -7.34 -3.87 -4.79
CA LYS A 84 -8.56 -4.34 -4.10
C LYS A 84 -8.57 -3.85 -2.64
N ALA A 85 -7.46 -3.97 -1.92
CA ALA A 85 -7.32 -3.51 -0.55
C ALA A 85 -7.48 -1.99 -0.42
N ILE A 86 -6.80 -1.22 -1.26
CA ILE A 86 -6.92 0.25 -1.33
C ILE A 86 -8.39 0.65 -1.56
N LYS A 87 -9.04 0.07 -2.57
CA LYS A 87 -10.45 0.36 -2.89
C LYS A 87 -11.38 0.04 -1.72
N LYS A 88 -11.22 -1.11 -1.06
CA LYS A 88 -12.07 -1.52 0.07
C LYS A 88 -11.87 -0.61 1.29
N LEU A 89 -10.63 -0.24 1.60
CA LEU A 89 -10.32 0.71 2.67
C LEU A 89 -10.94 2.09 2.41
N LEU A 90 -10.86 2.60 1.18
CA LEU A 90 -11.46 3.89 0.81
C LEU A 90 -12.99 3.86 0.76
N GLU A 91 -13.60 2.72 0.43
CA GLU A 91 -15.05 2.50 0.55
C GLU A 91 -15.49 2.63 2.01
N LEU A 92 -14.81 1.92 2.93
CA LEU A 92 -15.07 1.97 4.37
C LEU A 92 -14.84 3.38 4.95
N PHE A 93 -13.80 4.09 4.51
CA PHE A 93 -13.54 5.47 4.91
C PHE A 93 -14.71 6.41 4.56
N ARG A 94 -15.29 6.23 3.37
CA ARG A 94 -16.43 7.02 2.89
C ARG A 94 -17.75 6.63 3.58
N GLN A 95 -17.91 5.37 3.97
CA GLN A 95 -19.05 4.91 4.79
C GLN A 95 -19.01 5.51 6.20
N GLU A 96 -17.82 5.57 6.82
CA GLU A 96 -17.60 6.13 8.17
C GLU A 96 -17.45 7.67 8.20
N ARG A 97 -17.83 8.38 7.12
CA ARG A 97 -17.67 9.85 6.97
C ARG A 97 -18.25 10.64 8.14
N ASP A 98 -19.45 10.29 8.55
CA ASP A 98 -20.17 10.93 9.67
C ASP A 98 -20.20 10.00 10.91
N GLY A 99 -19.42 8.91 10.87
CA GLY A 99 -19.19 7.93 11.94
C GLY A 99 -17.85 8.11 12.65
N ASP A 100 -17.26 7.02 13.16
CA ASP A 100 -16.12 7.08 14.08
C ASP A 100 -14.83 7.53 13.38
N THR A 101 -14.36 8.72 13.76
CA THR A 101 -13.06 9.27 13.35
C THR A 101 -11.88 8.32 13.56
N THR A 102 -11.96 7.43 14.56
CA THR A 102 -10.91 6.46 14.91
C THR A 102 -10.76 5.39 13.84
N ILE A 103 -11.87 4.96 13.22
CA ILE A 103 -11.88 4.05 12.08
C ILE A 103 -11.23 4.72 10.87
N ARG A 104 -11.65 5.95 10.53
CA ARG A 104 -11.04 6.74 9.45
C ARG A 104 -9.54 6.97 9.65
N VAL A 105 -9.11 7.28 10.88
CA VAL A 105 -7.68 7.37 11.26
C VAL A 105 -6.94 6.04 11.04
N LYS A 106 -7.51 4.93 11.49
CA LYS A 106 -6.90 3.59 11.32
C LYS A 106 -6.81 3.18 9.85
N ILE A 107 -7.82 3.52 9.05
CA ILE A 107 -7.83 3.30 7.59
C ILE A 107 -6.72 4.10 6.90
N LEU A 108 -6.56 5.40 7.20
CA LEU A 108 -5.47 6.21 6.62
C LEU A 108 -4.09 5.65 6.97
N ARG A 109 -3.92 5.17 8.21
CA ARG A 109 -2.69 4.49 8.64
C ARG A 109 -2.44 3.21 7.83
N LEU A 110 -3.44 2.35 7.68
CA LEU A 110 -3.34 1.14 6.85
C LEU A 110 -3.01 1.45 5.39
N LEU A 111 -3.64 2.48 4.80
CA LEU A 111 -3.30 2.95 3.45
C LEU A 111 -1.82 3.38 3.35
N ALA A 112 -1.28 4.04 4.38
CA ALA A 112 0.15 4.36 4.42
C ALA A 112 1.06 3.14 4.67
N ASP A 113 0.57 2.12 5.38
CA ASP A 113 1.28 0.86 5.57
C ASP A 113 1.36 0.03 4.27
N LEU A 114 0.35 0.12 3.39
CA LEU A 114 0.39 -0.50 2.05
C LEU A 114 1.51 0.07 1.15
N ALA A 115 2.01 1.28 1.41
CA ALA A 115 3.10 1.87 0.63
C ALA A 115 4.48 1.22 0.88
N GLU A 116 4.62 0.35 1.88
CA GLU A 116 5.89 -0.35 2.15
C GLU A 116 6.28 -1.34 1.03
N VAL A 117 5.37 -1.68 0.11
CA VAL A 117 5.72 -2.43 -1.13
C VAL A 117 6.64 -1.65 -2.07
N ARG A 118 6.68 -0.30 -1.96
CA ARG A 118 7.51 0.61 -2.78
C ARG A 118 7.37 0.42 -4.30
N ILE A 119 6.20 -0.05 -4.74
CA ILE A 119 5.85 -0.11 -6.15
C ILE A 119 5.29 1.26 -6.56
N ALA A 120 5.93 1.92 -7.52
CA ALA A 120 5.67 3.33 -7.83
C ALA A 120 4.21 3.64 -8.19
N GLU A 121 3.53 2.79 -8.97
CA GLU A 121 2.11 2.95 -9.33
C GLU A 121 1.16 2.81 -8.13
N VAL A 122 1.52 1.99 -7.12
CA VAL A 122 0.76 1.82 -5.87
C VAL A 122 0.97 3.03 -4.97
N VAL A 123 2.23 3.48 -4.83
CA VAL A 123 2.60 4.68 -4.06
C VAL A 123 1.91 5.93 -4.62
N ASN A 124 1.93 6.13 -5.93
CA ASN A 124 1.26 7.25 -6.60
C ASN A 124 -0.27 7.21 -6.39
N ALA A 125 -0.89 6.04 -6.56
CA ALA A 125 -2.33 5.88 -6.34
C ALA A 125 -2.74 6.14 -4.89
N LEU A 126 -1.95 5.70 -3.91
CA LEU A 126 -2.17 5.97 -2.50
C LEU A 126 -2.14 7.47 -2.18
N ILE A 127 -1.18 8.22 -2.74
CA ILE A 127 -1.09 9.68 -2.56
C ILE A 127 -2.33 10.37 -3.12
N ASP A 128 -2.75 10.01 -4.34
CA ASP A 128 -3.90 10.64 -4.99
C ASP A 128 -5.22 10.32 -4.29
N GLU A 129 -5.47 9.07 -3.89
CA GLU A 129 -6.69 8.69 -3.18
C GLU A 129 -6.75 9.27 -1.76
N ILE A 130 -5.63 9.32 -1.03
CA ILE A 130 -5.58 9.96 0.31
C ILE A 130 -5.88 11.46 0.18
N ILE A 131 -5.25 12.18 -0.76
CA ILE A 131 -5.56 13.59 -0.98
C ILE A 131 -7.02 13.77 -1.43
N ALA A 132 -7.56 12.86 -2.26
CA ALA A 132 -8.95 12.93 -2.72
C ALA A 132 -9.96 12.80 -1.57
N VAL A 133 -9.78 11.86 -0.63
CA VAL A 133 -10.71 11.75 0.51
C VAL A 133 -10.54 12.89 1.53
N LEU A 134 -9.30 13.36 1.76
CA LEU A 134 -9.02 14.44 2.71
C LEU A 134 -9.57 15.81 2.26
N LYS A 135 -9.69 16.06 0.95
CA LYS A 135 -10.35 17.27 0.41
C LYS A 135 -11.81 17.46 0.85
N HIS A 136 -12.45 16.40 1.37
CA HIS A 136 -13.84 16.41 1.83
C HIS A 136 -13.99 16.09 3.32
N GLU A 137 -12.87 15.99 4.03
CA GLU A 137 -12.79 15.74 5.47
C GLU A 137 -12.99 17.03 6.27
N LYS A 138 -13.59 16.91 7.46
CA LYS A 138 -13.85 18.01 8.41
C LYS A 138 -13.15 17.81 9.75
N SER A 139 -12.88 16.56 10.13
CA SER A 139 -12.26 16.22 11.39
C SER A 139 -10.75 16.52 11.35
N GLN A 140 -10.32 17.51 12.13
CA GLN A 140 -8.90 17.87 12.25
C GLN A 140 -8.01 16.68 12.67
N LYS A 141 -8.53 15.77 13.52
CA LYS A 141 -7.86 14.51 13.89
C LYS A 141 -7.59 13.63 12.66
N VAL A 142 -8.55 13.53 11.74
CA VAL A 142 -8.42 12.74 10.50
C VAL A 142 -7.52 13.44 9.49
N ILE A 143 -7.61 14.77 9.37
CA ILE A 143 -6.70 15.58 8.51
C ILE A 143 -5.25 15.45 8.96
N ALA A 144 -4.98 15.58 10.27
CA ALA A 144 -3.64 15.42 10.82
C ALA A 144 -3.07 14.01 10.59
N GLN A 145 -3.88 12.96 10.79
CA GLN A 145 -3.49 11.59 10.40
C GLN A 145 -3.23 11.49 8.90
N GLY A 146 -4.03 12.15 8.07
CA GLY A 146 -3.86 12.21 6.62
C GLY A 146 -2.51 12.80 6.20
N LEU A 147 -2.14 13.94 6.80
CA LEU A 147 -0.82 14.57 6.62
C LEU A 147 0.32 13.66 7.09
N SER A 148 0.19 13.03 8.27
CA SER A 148 1.15 12.04 8.78
C SER A 148 1.32 10.84 7.82
N SER A 149 0.22 10.40 7.22
CA SER A 149 0.17 9.31 6.23
C SER A 149 0.87 9.70 4.94
N LEU A 150 0.59 10.90 4.40
CA LEU A 150 1.28 11.45 3.22
C LEU A 150 2.78 11.64 3.47
N HIS A 151 3.17 12.14 4.65
CA HIS A 151 4.58 12.22 5.06
C HIS A 151 5.25 10.84 5.07
N LYS A 152 4.65 9.84 5.73
CA LYS A 152 5.18 8.47 5.77
C LYS A 152 5.37 7.90 4.36
N ILE A 153 4.35 8.00 3.50
CA ILE A 153 4.39 7.46 2.13
C ILE A 153 5.47 8.17 1.33
N GLY A 154 5.43 9.50 1.29
CA GLY A 154 6.28 10.25 0.38
C GLY A 154 7.74 10.31 0.81
N ALA A 155 8.04 10.49 2.11
CA ALA A 155 9.43 10.63 2.56
C ALA A 155 10.22 9.32 2.37
N ARG A 156 9.56 8.16 2.53
CA ARG A 156 10.15 6.84 2.25
C ARG A 156 10.39 6.56 0.76
N ASN A 157 9.71 7.28 -0.12
CA ASN A 157 9.75 7.08 -1.58
C ASN A 157 10.25 8.33 -2.35
N LEU A 158 10.81 9.33 -1.65
CA LEU A 158 11.04 10.68 -2.18
C LEU A 158 11.83 10.69 -3.49
N ASN A 159 12.92 9.91 -3.54
CA ASN A 159 13.81 9.80 -4.71
C ASN A 159 13.16 9.10 -5.92
N GLN A 160 11.99 8.49 -5.76
CA GLN A 160 11.24 7.77 -6.79
C GLN A 160 9.91 8.45 -7.13
N LEU A 161 9.49 9.45 -6.35
CA LEU A 161 8.24 10.16 -6.61
C LEU A 161 8.36 11.09 -7.83
N PRO A 162 7.39 11.05 -8.76
CA PRO A 162 7.27 12.10 -9.76
C PRO A 162 7.11 13.46 -9.08
N SER A 163 7.80 14.49 -9.59
CA SER A 163 7.73 15.86 -9.07
C SER A 163 6.29 16.35 -8.84
N MET A 164 5.35 15.99 -9.73
CA MET A 164 3.92 16.29 -9.57
C MET A 164 3.33 15.79 -8.23
N HIS A 165 3.71 14.59 -7.74
CA HIS A 165 3.22 14.06 -6.46
C HIS A 165 3.87 14.77 -5.27
N VAL A 166 5.15 15.13 -5.36
CA VAL A 166 5.84 15.99 -4.38
C VAL A 166 5.10 17.33 -4.26
N THR A 167 4.78 17.98 -5.39
CA THR A 167 4.00 19.22 -5.42
C THR A 167 2.58 19.05 -4.88
N LYS A 168 1.86 17.96 -5.23
CA LYS A 168 0.52 17.67 -4.69
C LYS A 168 0.53 17.56 -3.16
N ILE A 169 1.49 16.83 -2.60
CA ILE A 169 1.67 16.65 -1.15
C ILE A 169 1.97 17.99 -0.47
N ALA A 170 2.97 18.73 -0.97
CA ALA A 170 3.36 20.03 -0.42
C ALA A 170 2.22 21.05 -0.50
N HIS A 171 1.51 21.13 -1.63
CA HIS A 171 0.36 22.02 -1.80
C HIS A 171 -0.78 21.68 -0.82
N PHE A 172 -1.10 20.40 -0.64
CA PHE A 172 -2.12 20.00 0.33
C PHE A 172 -1.71 20.41 1.76
N ALA A 173 -0.46 20.22 2.15
CA ALA A 173 0.03 20.66 3.46
C ALA A 173 0.01 22.19 3.64
N GLN A 174 0.39 22.98 2.62
CA GLN A 174 0.27 24.45 2.65
C GLN A 174 -1.16 24.90 2.98
N GLN A 175 -2.18 24.23 2.42
CA GLN A 175 -3.59 24.54 2.71
C GLN A 175 -3.99 24.27 4.17
N GLN A 176 -3.27 23.40 4.88
CA GLN A 176 -3.56 23.05 6.28
C GLN A 176 -2.82 23.91 7.31
N LEU A 177 -1.92 24.82 6.90
CA LEU A 177 -1.23 25.75 7.82
C LEU A 177 -2.20 26.74 8.50
N ILE A 178 -3.29 27.09 7.83
CA ILE A 178 -4.35 27.95 8.37
C ILE A 178 -5.38 27.20 9.25
N SER A 179 -5.11 25.92 9.58
CA SER A 179 -5.97 25.14 10.48
C SER A 179 -5.95 25.69 11.90
N GLU A 180 -7.12 25.77 12.53
CA GLU A 180 -7.29 26.07 13.95
C GLU A 180 -6.70 24.99 14.88
N SER A 181 -6.34 23.81 14.35
CA SER A 181 -5.71 22.75 15.13
C SER A 181 -4.19 22.78 15.00
N HIS A 182 -3.51 23.11 16.11
CA HIS A 182 -2.05 23.00 16.23
C HIS A 182 -1.50 21.62 15.83
N HIS A 183 -2.25 20.53 16.07
CA HIS A 183 -1.81 19.20 15.65
C HIS A 183 -1.85 19.02 14.13
N THR A 184 -2.85 19.59 13.45
CA THR A 184 -2.90 19.66 11.98
C THR A 184 -1.76 20.53 11.45
N GLN A 185 -1.54 21.72 12.02
CA GLN A 185 -0.45 22.63 11.64
C GLN A 185 0.93 21.97 11.78
N LYS A 186 1.20 21.30 12.91
CA LYS A 186 2.42 20.53 13.16
C LYS A 186 2.67 19.46 12.10
N ASN A 187 1.65 18.67 11.76
CA ASN A 187 1.79 17.65 10.71
C ASN A 187 1.93 18.27 9.30
N ALA A 188 1.36 19.45 9.05
CA ALA A 188 1.56 20.19 7.80
C ALA A 188 3.00 20.69 7.67
N LEU A 189 3.58 21.26 8.73
CA LEU A 189 4.98 21.68 8.78
C LEU A 189 5.93 20.49 8.58
N LEU A 190 5.66 19.35 9.24
CA LEU A 190 6.39 18.09 9.05
C LEU A 190 6.41 17.64 7.57
N VAL A 191 5.26 17.70 6.90
CA VAL A 191 5.19 17.42 5.46
C VAL A 191 6.05 18.43 4.69
N LEU A 192 5.89 19.74 4.94
CA LEU A 192 6.60 20.76 4.17
C LEU A 192 8.12 20.66 4.30
N SER A 193 8.66 20.36 5.49
CA SER A 193 10.10 20.13 5.67
C SER A 193 10.66 18.95 4.87
N ALA A 194 9.82 17.98 4.46
CA ALA A 194 10.24 16.80 3.72
C ALA A 194 10.06 16.92 2.19
N PHE A 195 9.20 17.82 1.70
CA PHE A 195 8.83 17.90 0.27
C PHE A 195 9.05 19.28 -0.37
N VAL A 196 9.42 20.31 0.40
CA VAL A 196 9.73 21.64 -0.12
C VAL A 196 11.22 21.90 0.04
N ALA A 197 11.95 21.92 -1.08
CA ALA A 197 13.24 22.58 -1.11
C ALA A 197 13.01 24.07 -0.79
N LEU A 198 13.75 24.62 0.18
CA LEU A 198 13.52 25.97 0.71
C LEU A 198 13.63 27.06 -0.35
N THR A 199 14.32 26.80 -1.46
CA THR A 199 14.41 27.65 -2.65
C THR A 199 13.06 27.87 -3.36
N ASP A 200 12.14 26.91 -3.28
CA ASP A 200 10.80 26.97 -3.89
C ASP A 200 9.71 27.36 -2.87
N ALA A 201 10.06 27.53 -1.60
CA ALA A 201 9.13 27.94 -0.56
C ALA A 201 8.73 29.41 -0.76
N LYS A 202 7.44 29.65 -1.07
CA LYS A 202 6.89 31.01 -1.06
C LYS A 202 7.15 31.66 0.30
N LYS A 203 7.54 32.93 0.31
CA LYS A 203 7.92 33.69 1.53
C LYS A 203 7.01 33.44 2.74
N GLY A 204 5.69 33.49 2.57
CA GLY A 204 4.73 33.24 3.66
C GLY A 204 4.77 31.84 4.29
N VAL A 205 5.27 30.82 3.59
CA VAL A 205 5.54 29.49 4.18
C VAL A 205 6.76 29.57 5.10
N ILE A 206 7.83 30.25 4.67
CA ILE A 206 9.04 30.49 5.47
C ILE A 206 8.67 31.32 6.71
N ASP A 207 7.91 32.41 6.53
CA ASP A 207 7.46 33.27 7.63
C ASP A 207 6.60 32.47 8.66
N THR A 208 5.74 31.55 8.18
CA THR A 208 4.93 30.68 9.06
C THR A 208 5.79 29.65 9.81
N VAL A 209 6.75 29.01 9.13
CA VAL A 209 7.72 28.09 9.75
C VAL A 209 8.53 28.82 10.83
N TRP A 210 8.98 30.06 10.54
CA TRP A 210 9.75 30.89 11.46
C TRP A 210 8.94 31.25 12.70
N HIS A 211 7.72 31.78 12.53
CA HIS A 211 6.83 32.10 13.65
C HIS A 211 6.51 30.87 14.52
N TYR A 212 6.39 29.67 13.92
CA TYR A 212 6.14 28.45 14.68
C TYR A 212 7.37 28.00 15.47
N ALA A 213 8.59 28.13 14.91
CA ALA A 213 9.85 27.83 15.59
C ALA A 213 10.10 28.75 16.80
N ASP A 214 9.74 30.04 16.69
CA ASP A 214 9.86 31.03 17.76
C ASP A 214 8.84 30.81 18.91
N SER A 215 7.67 30.26 18.60
CA SER A 215 6.51 30.15 19.51
C SER A 215 6.59 29.11 20.66
N GLN A 216 7.79 28.63 21.00
CA GLN A 216 8.09 27.69 22.10
C GLN A 216 7.28 26.37 22.16
N ASP A 217 7.81 25.32 21.53
CA ASP A 217 7.60 23.93 21.98
C ASP A 217 8.82 23.10 21.50
N SER A 218 9.61 22.59 22.44
CA SER A 218 11.04 22.28 22.26
C SER A 218 11.34 21.01 21.44
N GLY A 219 10.34 20.46 20.75
CA GLY A 219 10.52 19.43 19.74
C GLY A 219 10.90 19.97 18.35
N TYR A 220 10.79 21.28 18.09
CA TYR A 220 10.92 21.82 16.72
C TYR A 220 12.34 22.18 16.26
N GLU A 221 13.31 22.36 17.18
CA GLU A 221 14.69 22.67 16.82
C GLU A 221 15.31 21.64 15.86
N VAL A 222 14.98 20.35 15.97
CA VAL A 222 15.52 19.30 15.09
C VAL A 222 15.00 19.43 13.65
N TYR A 223 13.75 19.87 13.48
CA TYR A 223 13.16 20.13 12.16
C TYR A 223 13.68 21.44 11.56
N PHE A 224 14.03 22.40 12.42
CA PHE A 224 14.69 23.65 12.02
C PHE A 224 16.18 23.44 11.69
N LEU A 225 16.91 22.58 12.41
CA LEU A 225 18.32 22.24 12.10
C LEU A 225 18.44 21.59 10.72
N GLY A 226 17.57 20.63 10.38
CA GLY A 226 17.54 20.06 9.02
C GLY A 226 17.20 21.07 7.91
N ILE A 227 16.59 22.20 8.27
CA ILE A 227 16.29 23.34 7.40
C ILE A 227 17.48 24.32 7.32
N VAL A 228 18.24 24.49 8.40
CA VAL A 228 19.37 25.44 8.52
C VAL A 228 20.70 24.83 8.02
N ASP A 229 20.97 23.55 8.27
CA ASP A 229 22.18 22.85 7.81
C ASP A 229 22.25 22.78 6.26
N TYR A 230 21.14 22.99 5.56
CA TYR A 230 21.05 23.11 4.10
C TYR A 230 21.22 24.55 3.57
N MET A 231 21.44 25.54 4.44
CA MET A 231 21.71 26.94 4.10
C MET A 231 23.18 27.36 4.30
N GLY A 232 24.08 26.40 4.59
CA GLY A 232 25.54 26.58 4.70
C GLY A 232 26.29 26.27 3.41
#